data_AF-A0A7C5S6B1-F1
#
_entry.id   AF-A0A7C5S6B1-F1
#
_cell.length_a   1.000
_cell.length_b   1.000
_cell.length_c   1.000
_cell.angle_alpha   90.00
_cell.angle_beta   90.00
_cell.angle_gamma   90.00
#
_symmetry.space_group_name_H-M   'P 1'
#
loop_
_entity.id
_entity.type
_entity.pdbx_description
1 polymer ?
#
loop_
_entity_poly.entity_id
_entity_poly.type
_entity_poly.pdbx_seq_one_letter_code
_entity_poly.pdbx_strand_id
1 'polypeptide(L)'
;MKKFIAFMMPVVFLLACGPLTDASQDETSSVSQARVDQLILKLVDKHGSEHQFRIERGVNQAATLWRNSDGSMNDFEDFVSENFIADPKELDMVFDRLANNFKFLYG
;
A
#
# COMPACT_ATOMS: atom_id res chain seq x y z
N MET A 1 -45.22 -28.50 46.12
CA MET A 1 -43.97 -29.28 46.09
C MET A 1 -43.21 -28.83 44.84
N LYS A 2 -42.11 -28.07 44.98
CA LYS A 2 -40.73 -28.58 44.79
C LYS A 2 -40.67 -29.43 43.48
N LYS A 3 -39.95 -29.08 42.41
CA LYS A 3 -38.65 -28.40 42.28
C LYS A 3 -38.47 -27.93 40.82
N PHE A 4 -37.70 -26.86 40.65
CA PHE A 4 -36.76 -26.59 39.56
C PHE A 4 -36.63 -27.68 38.49
N ILE A 5 -36.94 -27.37 37.24
CA ILE A 5 -36.10 -27.57 36.05
C ILE A 5 -36.55 -26.47 35.07
N ALA A 6 -36.10 -25.26 35.36
CA ALA A 6 -35.65 -24.38 34.31
C ALA A 6 -34.25 -24.86 33.92
N PHE A 7 -33.81 -24.52 32.70
CA PHE A 7 -32.39 -24.52 32.30
C PHE A 7 -31.83 -25.80 31.62
N MET A 8 -32.21 -25.98 30.35
CA MET A 8 -31.41 -26.59 29.25
C MET A 8 -32.41 -26.71 28.09
N MET A 9 -32.31 -26.04 26.95
CA MET A 9 -31.15 -25.87 26.09
C MET A 9 -31.59 -24.90 24.97
N PRO A 10 -30.93 -23.74 24.85
CA PRO A 10 -30.45 -23.33 23.54
C PRO A 10 -29.02 -22.83 23.70
N VAL A 11 -28.08 -23.76 23.87
CA VAL A 11 -26.63 -23.48 23.87
C VAL A 11 -26.02 -24.14 22.63
N VAL A 12 -26.61 -23.87 21.47
CA VAL A 12 -26.03 -24.26 20.16
C VAL A 12 -26.09 -23.09 19.18
N PHE A 13 -26.02 -21.85 19.68
CA PHE A 13 -25.93 -20.64 18.84
C PHE A 13 -24.79 -19.68 19.23
N LEU A 14 -23.94 -20.04 20.19
CA LEU A 14 -22.84 -19.19 20.67
C LEU A 14 -21.43 -19.63 20.24
N LEU A 15 -21.30 -20.61 19.33
CA LEU A 15 -20.01 -21.05 18.79
C LEU A 15 -19.73 -20.58 17.35
N ALA A 16 -20.55 -19.69 16.79
CA ALA A 16 -20.28 -19.08 15.48
C ALA A 16 -19.36 -17.84 15.54
N CYS A 17 -19.02 -17.37 16.73
CA CYS A 17 -17.97 -16.37 16.94
C CYS A 17 -16.78 -17.04 17.63
N GLY A 18 -16.05 -17.87 16.87
CA GLY A 18 -14.61 -17.97 17.14
C GLY A 18 -13.98 -16.60 16.92
N PRO A 19 -12.84 -16.27 17.54
CA PRO A 19 -12.07 -15.14 17.07
C PRO A 19 -11.86 -15.37 15.57
N LEU A 20 -12.36 -14.45 14.74
CA LEU A 20 -11.77 -14.26 13.44
C LEU A 20 -10.31 -13.99 13.79
N THR A 21 -9.48 -15.03 13.66
CA THR A 21 -8.06 -14.83 13.47
C THR A 21 -8.09 -14.02 12.21
N ASP A 22 -7.98 -12.71 12.38
CA ASP A 22 -7.87 -11.77 11.28
C ASP A 22 -6.60 -12.23 10.58
N ALA A 23 -6.77 -13.09 9.58
CA ALA A 23 -5.73 -13.47 8.66
C ALA A 23 -5.53 -12.33 7.66
N SER A 24 -5.72 -11.08 8.09
CA SER A 24 -4.80 -10.03 7.72
C SER A 24 -3.45 -10.41 8.34
N GLN A 25 -2.74 -11.33 7.67
CA GLN A 25 -1.29 -11.21 7.65
C GLN A 25 -1.05 -9.76 7.29
N ASP A 26 -0.61 -8.97 8.26
CA ASP A 26 -0.02 -7.68 8.00
C ASP A 26 1.14 -8.01 7.06
N GLU A 27 0.90 -7.88 5.75
CA GLU A 27 1.87 -8.14 4.69
C GLU A 27 2.97 -7.12 4.92
N THR A 28 3.90 -7.47 5.82
CA THR A 28 5.02 -6.63 6.24
C THR A 28 5.76 -6.23 4.98
N SER A 29 5.94 -4.93 4.73
CA SER A 29 6.59 -4.48 3.50
C SER A 29 7.99 -5.08 3.37
N SER A 30 8.33 -5.58 2.18
CA SER A 30 9.68 -6.06 1.83
C SER A 30 10.70 -4.92 1.72
N VAL A 31 10.25 -3.65 1.81
CA VAL A 31 11.02 -2.45 1.54
C VAL A 31 11.63 -1.89 2.82
N SER A 32 12.96 -1.72 2.81
CA SER A 32 13.68 -1.11 3.94
C SER A 32 13.88 0.39 3.76
N GLN A 33 13.67 1.19 4.81
CA GLN A 33 13.82 2.65 4.73
C GLN A 33 15.23 3.08 4.31
N ALA A 34 16.28 2.41 4.79
CA ALA A 34 17.66 2.73 4.42
C ALA A 34 17.90 2.60 2.90
N ARG A 35 17.25 1.63 2.24
CA ARG A 35 17.33 1.46 0.78
C ARG A 35 16.47 2.47 0.04
N VAL A 36 15.31 2.86 0.60
CA VAL A 36 14.50 3.97 0.09
C VAL A 36 15.31 5.27 0.06
N ASP A 37 15.99 5.60 1.16
CA ASP A 37 16.81 6.81 1.25
C ASP A 37 17.95 6.79 0.21
N GLN A 38 18.59 5.64 0.01
CA GLN A 38 19.61 5.46 -1.03
C GLN A 38 19.04 5.60 -2.44
N LEU A 39 17.85 5.07 -2.70
CA LEU A 39 17.18 5.18 -3.99
C LEU A 39 16.79 6.63 -4.30
N ILE A 40 16.28 7.37 -3.31
CA ILE A 40 15.99 8.81 -3.44
C ILE A 40 17.24 9.56 -3.86
N LEU A 41 18.38 9.33 -3.19
CA LEU A 41 19.64 9.98 -3.55
C LEU A 41 20.06 9.65 -5.00
N LYS A 42 19.94 8.39 -5.42
CA LYS A 42 20.25 7.98 -6.81
C LYS A 42 19.34 8.66 -7.83
N LEU A 43 18.04 8.80 -7.55
CA LEU A 43 17.10 9.45 -8.46
C LEU A 43 17.34 10.95 -8.55
N VAL A 44 17.68 11.61 -7.43
CA VAL A 44 18.04 13.03 -7.43
C VAL A 44 19.32 13.27 -8.23
N ASP A 45 20.33 12.42 -8.07
CA ASP A 45 21.56 12.47 -8.87
C ASP A 45 21.29 12.27 -10.37
N LYS A 46 20.39 11.33 -10.72
CA LYS A 46 20.04 11.01 -12.11
C LYS A 46 19.18 12.08 -12.79
N HIS A 47 18.20 12.64 -12.08
CA HIS A 47 17.17 13.49 -12.68
C HIS A 47 17.38 14.98 -12.41
N GLY A 48 18.12 15.35 -11.36
CA GLY A 48 18.37 16.74 -10.98
C GLY A 48 17.64 17.17 -9.70
N SER A 49 18.20 18.16 -9.00
CA SER A 49 17.71 18.64 -7.71
C SER A 49 16.36 19.38 -7.82
N GLU A 50 16.00 19.87 -9.00
CA GLU A 50 14.68 20.43 -9.29
C GLU A 50 13.54 19.43 -9.08
N HIS A 51 13.83 18.12 -9.13
CA HIS A 51 12.86 17.06 -8.91
C HIS A 51 12.85 16.51 -7.48
N GLN A 52 13.76 16.96 -6.61
CA GLN A 52 13.98 16.41 -5.26
C GLN A 52 12.70 16.27 -4.46
N PHE A 53 11.88 17.33 -4.40
CA PHE A 53 10.62 17.30 -3.65
C PHE A 53 9.67 16.20 -4.13
N ARG A 54 9.54 15.99 -5.45
CA ARG A 54 8.66 14.96 -6.02
C ARG A 54 9.23 13.57 -5.83
N ILE A 55 10.55 13.41 -5.96
CA ILE A 55 11.25 12.14 -5.74
C ILE A 55 11.06 11.71 -4.28
N GLU A 56 11.44 12.55 -3.32
CA GLU A 56 11.34 12.24 -1.90
C GLU A 56 9.92 11.87 -1.51
N ARG A 57 8.94 12.71 -1.88
CA ARG A 57 7.54 12.45 -1.56
C ARG A 57 7.02 11.18 -2.23
N GLY A 58 7.26 11.03 -3.53
CA GLY A 58 6.71 9.93 -4.33
C GLY A 58 7.27 8.57 -3.94
N VAL A 59 8.59 8.46 -3.76
CA VAL A 59 9.24 7.20 -3.39
C VAL A 59 8.84 6.77 -1.98
N ASN A 60 8.80 7.69 -1.01
CA ASN A 60 8.33 7.35 0.33
C ASN A 60 6.86 6.90 0.32
N GLN A 61 5.99 7.58 -0.43
CA GLN A 61 4.58 7.16 -0.54
C GLN A 61 4.45 5.78 -1.20
N ALA A 62 5.19 5.51 -2.26
CA ALA A 62 5.20 4.19 -2.90
C ALA A 62 5.67 3.11 -1.92
N ALA A 63 6.74 3.37 -1.15
CA ALA A 63 7.25 2.44 -0.15
C ALA A 63 6.21 2.10 0.93
N THR A 64 5.40 3.07 1.38
CA THR A 64 4.34 2.81 2.37
C THR A 64 3.20 1.92 1.86
N LEU A 65 3.03 1.84 0.54
CA LEU A 65 1.98 1.05 -0.09
C LEU A 65 2.48 -0.32 -0.56
N TRP A 66 3.79 -0.52 -0.67
CA TRP A 66 4.40 -1.73 -1.20
C TRP A 66 4.27 -2.92 -0.24
N ARG A 67 3.78 -4.04 -0.74
CA ARG A 67 3.59 -5.30 -0.03
C ARG A 67 4.50 -6.39 -0.58
N ASN A 68 4.69 -7.49 0.15
CA ASN A 68 5.48 -8.62 -0.37
C ASN A 68 4.87 -9.23 -1.64
N SER A 69 3.54 -9.12 -1.79
CA SER A 69 2.83 -9.54 -3.00
C SER A 69 3.21 -8.74 -4.25
N ASP A 70 3.67 -7.50 -4.06
CA ASP A 70 4.07 -6.62 -5.17
C ASP A 70 5.50 -6.93 -5.64
N GLY A 71 6.35 -7.42 -4.72
CA GLY A 71 7.70 -7.88 -5.03
C GLY A 71 8.70 -7.65 -3.91
N SER A 72 9.95 -8.01 -4.18
CA SER A 72 11.10 -7.75 -3.32
C SER A 72 11.52 -6.28 -3.30
N MET A 73 12.46 -5.93 -2.43
CA MET A 73 13.11 -4.61 -2.42
C MET A 73 13.75 -4.26 -3.78
N ASN A 74 14.28 -5.23 -4.52
CA ASN A 74 14.86 -4.97 -5.83
C ASN A 74 13.77 -4.66 -6.87
N ASP A 75 12.65 -5.39 -6.82
CA ASP A 75 11.51 -5.12 -7.70
C ASP A 75 10.92 -3.72 -7.43
N PHE A 76 10.91 -3.27 -6.18
CA PHE A 76 10.55 -1.90 -5.83
C PHE A 76 11.52 -0.87 -6.42
N GLU A 77 12.84 -1.10 -6.33
CA GLU A 77 13.84 -0.19 -6.91
C GLU A 77 13.71 -0.08 -8.43
N ASP A 78 13.49 -1.21 -9.10
CA ASP A 78 13.27 -1.28 -10.55
C ASP A 78 11.97 -0.55 -10.91
N PHE A 79 10.85 -0.85 -10.21
CA PHE A 79 9.57 -0.19 -10.42
C PHE A 79 9.69 1.34 -10.32
N VAL A 80 10.30 1.86 -9.26
CA VAL A 80 10.47 3.30 -9.09
C VAL A 80 11.37 3.88 -10.17
N SER A 81 12.47 3.21 -10.51
CA SER A 81 13.45 3.69 -11.49
C SER A 81 12.90 3.72 -12.92
N GLU A 82 12.00 2.80 -13.25
CA GLU A 82 11.33 2.70 -14.55
C GLU A 82 10.15 3.66 -14.67
N ASN A 83 9.41 3.91 -13.58
CA ASN A 83 8.14 4.63 -13.62
C ASN A 83 8.22 6.09 -13.12
N PHE A 84 9.37 6.54 -12.61
CA PHE A 84 9.53 7.95 -12.27
C PHE A 84 9.60 8.83 -13.53
N ILE A 85 8.59 9.70 -13.68
CA ILE A 85 8.50 10.64 -14.82
C ILE A 85 9.12 11.99 -14.43
N ALA A 86 10.28 12.27 -15.02
CA ALA A 86 10.99 13.54 -14.89
C ALA A 86 10.56 14.58 -15.95
N ASP A 87 10.21 14.14 -17.17
CA ASP A 87 9.77 15.05 -18.24
C ASP A 87 8.43 15.72 -17.87
N PRO A 88 8.35 17.06 -17.81
CA PRO A 88 7.12 17.75 -17.41
C PRO A 88 5.94 17.51 -18.34
N LYS A 89 6.16 17.32 -19.65
CA LYS A 89 5.06 17.14 -20.62
C LYS A 89 4.47 15.73 -20.50
N GLU A 90 5.32 14.73 -20.32
CA GLU A 90 4.88 13.37 -20.04
C GLU A 90 4.14 13.30 -18.70
N LEU A 91 4.62 14.01 -17.68
CA LEU A 91 3.96 14.09 -16.39
C LEU A 91 2.55 14.67 -16.49
N ASP A 92 2.39 15.80 -17.18
CA ASP A 92 1.08 16.44 -17.39
C ASP A 92 0.14 15.51 -18.15
N MET A 93 0.64 14.82 -19.18
CA MET A 93 -0.13 13.84 -19.95
C MET A 93 -0.66 12.70 -19.07
N VAL A 94 0.18 12.14 -18.20
CA VAL A 94 -0.22 11.04 -17.30
C VAL A 94 -1.20 11.55 -16.24
N PHE A 95 -0.96 12.74 -15.68
CA PHE A 95 -1.88 13.36 -14.72
C PHE A 95 -3.27 13.55 -15.33
N ASP A 96 -3.35 14.15 -16.52
CA ASP A 96 -4.62 14.39 -17.20
C ASP A 96 -5.35 13.09 -17.51
N ARG A 97 -4.62 12.05 -17.92
CA ARG A 97 -5.21 10.73 -18.15
C ARG A 97 -5.82 10.17 -16.87
N LEU A 98 -5.09 10.18 -15.75
CA LEU A 98 -5.60 9.68 -14.46
C LEU A 98 -6.78 10.51 -13.96
N ALA A 99 -6.67 11.84 -13.99
CA ALA A 99 -7.71 12.76 -13.56
C ALA A 99 -9.01 12.56 -14.35
N ASN A 100 -8.93 12.40 -15.68
CA ASN A 100 -10.10 12.16 -16.52
C ASN A 100 -10.77 10.81 -16.22
N ASN A 101 -9.98 9.75 -16.01
CA ASN A 101 -10.54 8.44 -15.68
C ASN A 101 -11.18 8.43 -14.28
N PHE A 102 -10.54 9.06 -13.28
CA PHE A 102 -11.14 9.18 -11.95
C PHE A 102 -12.40 10.02 -11.95
N LYS A 103 -12.46 11.09 -12.76
CA LYS A 103 -13.68 11.85 -12.97
C LYS A 103 -14.80 10.98 -13.54
N PHE A 104 -14.51 10.07 -14.48
CA PHE A 104 -15.53 9.17 -15.02
C PHE A 104 -16.05 8.16 -13.98
N LEU A 105 -15.17 7.67 -13.09
CA LEU A 105 -15.53 6.69 -12.07
C LEU A 105 -16.29 7.30 -10.88
N TYR A 106 -16.00 8.55 -10.52
CA TYR A 106 -16.46 9.17 -9.27
C TYR A 106 -17.18 10.52 -9.42
N GLY A 107 -17.28 11.05 -10.64
CA GLY A 107 -17.83 12.38 -10.94
C GLY A 107 -19.23 12.39 -11.52
#